data_AF-X6PCP8-F1
#
_entry.id   AF-X6PCP8-F1
#
_cell.length_a   1.000
_cell.length_b   1.000
_cell.length_c   1.000
_cell.angle_alpha   90.00
_cell.angle_beta   90.00
_cell.angle_gamma   90.00
#
_symmetry.space_group_name_H-M   'P 1'
#
loop_
_entity.id
_entity.type
_entity.pdbx_description
1 polymer ?
#
loop_
_entity_poly.entity_id
_entity_poly.type
_entity_poly.pdbx_seq_one_letter_code
_entity_poly.pdbx_strand_id
1 'polypeptide(L)'
;MTVILYWQILSTKYMLNPNIRYAFTQINQMIEGNLQRVPPVLNIYRKITGYMYSMVDPQQIAARQAQSGTRNCVIIKKNNLHGCFCFKQLIGSQKSCIFCSIDYEFSATKEFVEWFRSLPQTTNTLRIFRKEDFYQIYGEDVSSIAREFLKSMQTITWIGEDEEGEESSANKIQCVSIKPRSVVIYQVCEGIIREYLTRKGKNVEIYECDHEGVWVVANKASPGNTSGLEDVIDINMNNTESYLMSVYVSFASEETKRTLGIGLCDVNSLRMEITEMMDNKHFTNVQALLAGKGIKEAILHSNNKKQFQKEMEYLETLLKRLRVHVVESTEHWPSLKNKRELELTMETMANELSKKRLKALLADKDLALVATNALINQWDLYANNMNHGQFDIVEYKSNSFMKLDAAAIHALNLFPAITDINIGSTFSYKHMSLFFFLANSNMSLYGLLNKCQTAMGSRLLSTWIRQPLVDIEKIKRRQKLVTLFLQNPGFFKNKQSMKKIK
;
A
#
# COMPACT_ATOMS: atom_id res chain seq x y z
N MET A 1 -19.35 -31.06 26.93
CA MET A 1 -17.97 -30.81 27.37
C MET A 1 -17.78 -29.42 28.00
N THR A 2 -18.19 -28.34 27.35
CA THR A 2 -18.12 -26.96 27.88
C THR A 2 -18.82 -26.77 29.23
N VAL A 3 -20.02 -27.34 29.42
CA VAL A 3 -20.75 -27.28 30.70
C VAL A 3 -20.01 -28.05 31.82
N ILE A 4 -19.39 -29.18 31.47
CA ILE A 4 -18.61 -30.01 32.41
C ILE A 4 -17.35 -29.26 32.86
N LEU A 5 -16.63 -28.65 31.93
CA LEU A 5 -15.46 -27.81 32.22
C LEU A 5 -15.83 -26.61 33.09
N TYR A 6 -16.93 -25.93 32.78
CA TYR A 6 -17.40 -24.80 33.59
C TYR A 6 -17.80 -25.22 35.01
N TRP A 7 -18.49 -26.35 35.15
CA TRP A 7 -18.82 -26.95 36.43
C TRP A 7 -17.57 -27.30 37.25
N GLN A 8 -16.56 -27.90 36.63
CA GLN A 8 -15.33 -28.28 37.34
C GLN A 8 -14.49 -27.07 37.78
N ILE A 9 -14.47 -25.99 37.00
CA ILE A 9 -13.84 -24.71 37.38
C ILE A 9 -14.59 -24.07 38.57
N LEU A 10 -15.92 -24.13 38.58
CA LEU A 10 -16.72 -23.69 39.74
C LEU A 10 -16.44 -24.57 40.96
N SER A 11 -16.43 -25.89 40.79
CA SER A 11 -16.18 -26.85 41.86
C SER A 11 -14.83 -26.60 42.52
N THR A 12 -13.74 -26.39 41.76
CA THR A 12 -12.43 -26.10 42.38
C THR A 12 -12.36 -24.76 43.07
N LYS A 13 -13.03 -23.72 42.53
CA LYS A 13 -13.08 -22.39 43.15
C LYS A 13 -13.78 -22.40 44.51
N TYR A 14 -14.85 -23.19 44.66
CA TYR A 14 -15.68 -23.20 45.87
C TYR A 14 -15.38 -24.37 46.84
N MET A 15 -14.50 -25.31 46.46
CA MET A 15 -14.03 -26.41 47.33
C MET A 15 -13.29 -25.96 48.59
N LEU A 16 -12.72 -24.75 48.57
CA LEU A 16 -12.05 -24.14 49.72
C LEU A 16 -13.04 -23.56 50.76
N ASN A 17 -14.33 -23.44 50.43
CA ASN A 17 -15.35 -22.94 51.35
C ASN A 17 -16.03 -24.11 52.08
N PRO A 18 -15.82 -24.28 53.41
CA PRO A 18 -16.31 -25.44 54.15
C PRO A 18 -17.84 -25.54 54.17
N ASN A 19 -18.56 -24.43 54.05
CA ASN A 19 -20.03 -24.40 54.10
C ASN A 19 -20.70 -24.95 52.83
N ILE A 20 -20.00 -24.93 51.69
CA ILE A 20 -20.56 -25.28 50.38
C ILE A 20 -19.95 -26.58 49.84
N ARG A 21 -18.83 -27.03 50.42
CA ARG A 21 -18.11 -28.25 50.04
C ARG A 21 -19.01 -29.49 49.98
N TYR A 22 -19.91 -29.65 50.96
CA TYR A 22 -20.83 -30.77 51.04
C TYR A 22 -21.82 -30.81 49.85
N ALA A 23 -22.36 -29.66 49.46
CA ALA A 23 -23.28 -29.54 48.32
C ALA A 23 -22.59 -29.88 46.99
N PHE A 24 -21.35 -29.44 46.78
CA PHE A 24 -20.59 -29.77 45.58
C PHE A 24 -20.24 -31.26 45.49
N THR A 25 -19.91 -31.90 46.62
CA THR A 25 -19.67 -33.35 46.65
C THR A 25 -20.91 -34.17 46.29
N GLN A 26 -22.10 -33.74 46.76
CA GLN A 26 -23.38 -34.38 46.42
C GLN A 26 -23.70 -34.26 44.92
N ILE A 27 -23.51 -33.06 44.35
CA ILE A 27 -23.77 -32.83 42.91
C ILE A 27 -22.77 -33.61 42.04
N ASN A 28 -21.49 -33.69 42.44
CA ASN A 28 -20.50 -34.51 41.73
C ASN A 28 -20.88 -36.01 41.72
N GLN A 29 -21.43 -36.54 42.82
CA GLN A 29 -21.93 -37.91 42.87
C GLN A 29 -23.15 -38.12 41.95
N MET A 30 -24.08 -37.15 41.89
CA MET A 30 -25.22 -37.21 40.96
C MET A 30 -24.77 -37.15 39.48
N ILE A 31 -23.78 -36.32 39.17
CA ILE A 31 -23.20 -36.22 37.82
C ILE A 31 -22.50 -37.53 37.45
N GLU A 32 -21.70 -38.12 38.35
CA GLU A 32 -21.09 -39.42 38.09
C GLU A 32 -22.13 -40.53 37.88
N GLY A 33 -23.19 -40.55 38.69
CA GLY A 33 -24.30 -41.50 38.52
C GLY A 33 -25.00 -41.38 37.16
N ASN A 34 -25.21 -40.15 36.68
CA ASN A 34 -25.78 -39.91 35.35
C ASN A 34 -24.80 -40.28 34.22
N LEU A 35 -23.50 -40.06 34.42
CA LEU A 35 -22.45 -40.37 33.44
C LEU A 35 -22.07 -41.85 33.37
N GLN A 36 -22.51 -42.70 34.31
CA GLN A 36 -22.34 -44.16 34.22
C GLN A 36 -22.95 -44.75 32.94
N ARG A 37 -23.96 -44.10 32.36
CA ARG A 37 -24.57 -44.49 31.08
C ARG A 37 -23.66 -44.27 29.87
N VAL A 38 -22.57 -43.51 30.02
CA VAL A 38 -21.60 -43.20 28.94
C VAL A 38 -20.15 -43.34 29.47
N PRO A 39 -19.59 -44.57 29.52
CA PRO A 39 -18.30 -44.86 30.14
C PRO A 39 -17.08 -44.02 29.65
N PRO A 40 -16.95 -43.68 28.35
CA PRO A 40 -15.83 -42.86 27.87
C PRO A 40 -15.83 -41.45 28.47
N VAL A 41 -17.03 -40.84 28.60
CA VAL A 41 -17.19 -39.48 29.14
C VAL A 41 -16.99 -39.49 30.66
N LEU A 42 -17.43 -40.54 31.36
CA LEU A 42 -17.16 -40.71 32.79
C LEU A 42 -15.66 -40.82 33.08
N ASN A 43 -14.90 -41.54 32.26
CA ASN A 43 -13.44 -41.65 32.43
C ASN A 43 -12.73 -40.31 32.21
N ILE A 44 -13.16 -39.53 31.22
CA ILE A 44 -12.65 -38.17 31.00
C ILE A 44 -13.03 -37.27 32.19
N TYR A 45 -14.28 -37.32 32.65
CA TYR A 45 -14.76 -36.56 33.80
C TYR A 45 -13.90 -36.84 35.03
N ARG A 46 -13.69 -38.12 35.39
CA ARG A 46 -12.86 -38.53 36.54
C ARG A 46 -11.40 -38.09 36.44
N LYS A 47 -10.81 -38.17 35.24
CA LYS A 47 -9.43 -37.71 35.01
C LYS A 47 -9.30 -36.20 35.22
N ILE A 48 -10.21 -35.40 34.68
CA ILE A 48 -10.16 -33.93 34.85
C ILE A 48 -10.47 -33.56 36.30
N THR A 49 -11.44 -34.23 36.93
CA THR A 49 -11.74 -34.07 38.37
C THR A 49 -10.50 -34.35 39.20
N GLY A 50 -9.88 -35.53 39.06
CA GLY A 50 -8.67 -35.89 39.82
C GLY A 50 -7.50 -34.92 39.60
N TYR A 51 -7.28 -34.46 38.36
CA TYR A 51 -6.26 -33.47 38.03
C TYR A 51 -6.51 -32.13 38.74
N MET A 52 -7.76 -31.66 38.72
CA MET A 52 -8.15 -30.40 39.34
C MET A 52 -8.11 -30.45 40.88
N TYR A 53 -8.45 -31.59 41.50
CA TYR A 53 -8.31 -31.78 42.95
C TYR A 53 -6.85 -31.80 43.40
N SER A 54 -5.94 -32.36 42.59
CA SER A 54 -4.50 -32.35 42.90
C SER A 54 -3.90 -30.93 42.92
N MET A 55 -4.57 -29.94 42.30
CA MET A 55 -4.14 -28.53 42.34
C MET A 55 -4.60 -27.78 43.60
N VAL A 56 -5.53 -28.33 44.38
CA VAL A 56 -6.19 -27.65 45.51
C VAL A 56 -5.75 -28.24 46.87
N ASP A 57 -4.95 -29.30 46.88
CA ASP A 57 -4.46 -29.93 48.12
C ASP A 57 -3.48 -28.98 48.86
N PRO A 58 -3.83 -28.48 50.06
CA PRO A 58 -3.04 -27.48 50.78
C PRO A 58 -1.59 -27.92 51.05
N GLN A 59 -1.36 -29.23 51.23
CA GLN A 59 -0.03 -29.78 51.51
C GLN A 59 0.89 -29.75 50.29
N GLN A 60 0.35 -29.90 49.07
CA GLN A 60 1.14 -29.84 47.84
C GLN A 60 1.43 -28.40 47.39
N ILE A 61 0.56 -27.44 47.73
CA ILE A 61 0.78 -26.01 47.47
C ILE A 61 1.94 -25.48 48.32
N ALA A 62 2.01 -25.86 49.61
CA ALA A 62 3.10 -25.46 50.51
C ALA A 62 4.46 -26.00 50.06
N ALA A 63 4.53 -27.26 49.59
CA ALA A 63 5.76 -27.87 49.11
C ALA A 63 6.31 -27.19 47.82
N ARG A 64 5.43 -26.66 46.97
CA ARG A 64 5.83 -25.99 45.71
C ARG A 64 6.21 -24.52 45.91
N GLN A 65 5.58 -23.83 46.85
CA GLN A 65 5.93 -22.43 47.18
C GLN A 65 7.31 -22.29 47.82
N ALA A 66 7.83 -23.32 48.50
CA ALA A 66 9.18 -23.32 49.05
C ALA A 66 10.29 -23.42 47.97
N GLN A 67 9.97 -23.86 46.75
CA GLN A 67 10.95 -24.08 45.67
C GLN A 67 10.98 -22.96 44.61
N SER A 68 9.92 -22.15 44.48
CA SER A 68 9.89 -21.02 43.54
C SER A 68 9.69 -19.71 44.30
N GLY A 69 10.77 -18.94 44.50
CA GLY A 69 10.78 -17.66 45.21
C GLY A 69 9.99 -16.51 44.57
N THR A 70 9.04 -16.78 43.68
CA THR A 70 8.19 -15.78 43.02
C THR A 70 6.75 -15.90 43.51
N ARG A 71 6.27 -14.86 44.20
CA ARG A 71 4.86 -14.75 44.59
C ARG A 71 3.99 -14.65 43.33
N ASN A 72 3.05 -15.59 43.19
CA ASN A 72 1.91 -15.62 42.27
C ASN A 72 2.09 -16.12 40.82
N CYS A 73 3.01 -17.06 40.56
CA CYS A 73 2.97 -17.89 39.34
C CYS A 73 3.20 -19.36 39.67
N VAL A 74 2.33 -20.26 39.18
CA VAL A 74 2.57 -21.71 39.21
C VAL A 74 2.95 -22.16 37.80
N ILE A 75 4.22 -22.52 37.61
CA ILE A 75 4.72 -23.10 36.36
C ILE A 75 4.60 -24.63 36.46
N ILE A 76 3.94 -25.27 35.50
CA ILE A 76 3.87 -26.73 35.42
C ILE A 76 4.75 -27.21 34.27
N LYS A 77 5.76 -28.04 34.58
CA LYS A 77 6.51 -28.82 33.59
C LYS A 77 6.26 -30.31 33.83
N LYS A 78 5.48 -30.96 32.96
CA LYS A 78 5.56 -32.41 32.76
C LYS A 78 4.95 -32.85 31.42
N ASN A 79 5.72 -33.60 30.64
CA ASN A 79 5.35 -34.29 29.40
C ASN A 79 4.64 -33.42 28.35
N ASN A 80 5.43 -32.57 27.66
CA ASN A 80 5.08 -31.84 26.42
C ASN A 80 3.84 -30.94 26.44
N LEU A 81 3.35 -30.54 27.62
CA LEU A 81 2.38 -29.47 27.79
C LEU A 81 2.96 -28.44 28.77
N HIS A 82 3.27 -27.25 28.26
CA HIS A 82 3.64 -26.08 29.04
C HIS A 82 2.45 -25.14 29.10
N GLY A 83 2.07 -24.72 30.31
CA GLY A 83 0.98 -23.78 30.53
C GLY A 83 1.24 -23.00 31.81
N CYS A 84 1.14 -21.68 31.73
CA CYS A 84 1.26 -20.77 32.87
C CYS A 84 -0.11 -20.13 33.15
N PHE A 85 -0.62 -20.27 34.37
CA PHE A 85 -1.83 -19.58 34.81
C PHE A 85 -1.45 -18.39 35.68
N CYS A 86 -1.76 -17.18 35.21
CA CYS A 86 -1.54 -15.95 35.97
C CYS A 86 -2.90 -15.43 36.48
N PHE A 87 -3.17 -15.56 37.78
CA PHE A 87 -4.38 -14.99 38.41
C PHE A 87 -4.17 -13.48 38.63
N LYS A 88 -4.56 -12.65 37.65
CA LYS A 88 -4.82 -11.23 37.91
C LYS A 88 -6.25 -11.04 38.43
N GLN A 89 -6.37 -10.29 39.52
CA GLN A 89 -7.58 -9.98 40.28
C GLN A 89 -8.66 -9.39 39.35
N LEU A 90 -9.74 -10.13 39.11
CA LEU A 90 -10.88 -9.72 38.28
C LEU A 90 -11.91 -8.97 39.13
N ILE A 91 -11.82 -7.64 39.15
CA ILE A 91 -12.93 -6.77 39.53
C ILE A 91 -13.50 -6.16 38.24
N GLY A 92 -14.79 -6.42 37.98
CA GLY A 92 -15.62 -5.55 37.15
C GLY A 92 -15.71 -5.88 35.65
N SER A 93 -16.86 -6.44 35.28
CA SER A 93 -17.54 -6.39 33.97
C SER A 93 -16.82 -6.93 32.71
N GLN A 94 -17.31 -8.09 32.27
CA GLN A 94 -17.24 -8.68 30.92
C GLN A 94 -15.86 -8.76 30.25
N LYS A 95 -15.34 -10.00 30.09
CA LYS A 95 -14.75 -10.51 28.84
C LYS A 95 -14.34 -11.99 28.93
N SER A 96 -14.40 -12.61 27.77
CA SER A 96 -14.08 -13.98 27.37
C SER A 96 -12.79 -14.55 27.96
N CYS A 97 -12.83 -15.82 28.38
CA CYS A 97 -11.63 -16.61 28.67
C CYS A 97 -10.76 -16.74 27.41
N ILE A 98 -9.55 -16.19 27.45
CA ILE A 98 -8.52 -16.43 26.47
C ILE A 98 -7.89 -17.79 26.80
N PHE A 99 -8.23 -18.83 26.04
CA PHE A 99 -7.35 -19.98 25.89
C PHE A 99 -6.18 -19.49 25.06
N CYS A 100 -4.99 -19.49 25.65
CA CYS A 100 -3.84 -18.85 25.04
C CYS A 100 -2.86 -19.95 24.62
N SER A 101 -2.74 -20.09 23.30
CA SER A 101 -1.69 -20.80 22.57
C SER A 101 -0.36 -20.03 22.71
N ILE A 102 0.07 -19.75 23.95
CA ILE A 102 1.12 -18.76 24.24
C ILE A 102 2.44 -19.15 23.60
N ASP A 103 2.83 -20.42 23.64
CA ASP A 103 4.17 -20.82 23.19
C ASP A 103 4.34 -20.74 21.65
N TYR A 104 3.26 -20.89 20.87
CA TYR A 104 3.32 -20.78 19.41
C TYR A 104 3.28 -19.31 18.94
N GLU A 105 2.53 -18.44 19.64
CA GLU A 105 2.54 -17.00 19.34
C GLU A 105 3.84 -16.32 19.80
N PHE A 106 4.47 -16.76 20.91
CA PHE A 106 5.68 -16.13 21.44
C PHE A 106 6.92 -16.38 20.56
N SER A 107 7.15 -17.63 20.10
CA SER A 107 8.27 -17.94 19.18
C SER A 107 8.11 -17.21 17.84
N ALA A 108 6.89 -17.22 17.29
CA ALA A 108 6.57 -16.55 16.04
C ALA A 108 6.78 -15.03 16.10
N THR A 109 6.59 -14.39 17.26
CA THR A 109 6.87 -12.94 17.41
C THR A 109 8.35 -12.60 17.40
N LYS A 110 9.23 -13.46 17.94
CA LYS A 110 10.68 -13.23 17.92
C LYS A 110 11.25 -13.41 16.53
N GLU A 111 10.88 -14.52 15.88
CA GLU A 111 11.24 -14.80 14.48
C GLU A 111 10.78 -13.69 13.54
N PHE A 112 9.58 -13.15 13.75
CA PHE A 112 9.08 -12.01 12.98
C PHE A 112 9.88 -10.73 13.20
N VAL A 113 10.25 -10.39 14.44
CA VAL A 113 11.03 -9.19 14.75
C VAL A 113 12.42 -9.27 14.11
N GLU A 114 13.08 -10.43 14.19
CA GLU A 114 14.37 -10.68 13.56
C GLU A 114 14.28 -10.60 12.03
N TRP A 115 13.28 -11.26 11.44
CA TRP A 115 13.01 -11.20 10.00
C TRP A 115 12.67 -9.78 9.52
N PHE A 116 11.83 -9.04 10.25
CA PHE A 116 11.47 -7.68 9.87
C PHE A 116 12.69 -6.76 9.88
N ARG A 117 13.62 -6.97 10.81
CA ARG A 117 14.90 -6.23 10.86
C ARG A 117 15.87 -6.63 9.75
N SER A 118 15.78 -7.86 9.23
CA SER A 118 16.60 -8.28 8.08
C SER A 118 16.12 -7.67 6.76
N LEU A 119 14.90 -7.12 6.71
CA LEU A 119 14.43 -6.41 5.53
C LEU A 119 15.25 -5.11 5.31
N PRO A 120 15.39 -4.65 4.06
CA PRO A 120 16.06 -3.38 3.77
C PRO A 120 15.43 -2.24 4.58
N GLN A 121 16.24 -1.49 5.33
CA GLN A 121 15.75 -0.34 6.10
C GLN A 121 15.62 0.88 5.17
N THR A 122 14.62 0.85 4.28
CA THR A 122 14.32 1.96 3.38
C THR A 122 13.31 2.90 4.03
N THR A 123 13.72 4.13 4.30
CA THR A 123 12.83 5.17 4.87
C THR A 123 11.72 5.61 3.89
N ASN A 124 11.85 5.25 2.61
CA ASN A 124 10.93 5.61 1.54
C ASN A 124 9.85 4.54 1.24
N THR A 125 9.75 3.46 2.04
CA THR A 125 8.78 2.39 1.82
C THR A 125 7.87 2.20 3.02
N LEU A 126 6.56 2.30 2.82
CA LEU A 126 5.53 1.93 3.78
C LEU A 126 5.22 0.44 3.63
N ARG A 127 5.46 -0.34 4.69
CA ARG A 127 5.15 -1.77 4.72
C ARG A 127 3.87 -2.04 5.49
N ILE A 128 2.91 -2.66 4.82
CA ILE A 128 1.61 -3.04 5.37
C ILE A 128 1.54 -4.57 5.38
N PHE A 129 1.12 -5.14 6.50
CA PHE A 129 1.01 -6.58 6.69
C PHE A 129 -0.46 -6.93 6.79
N ARG A 130 -0.96 -7.68 5.82
CA ARG A 130 -2.34 -8.16 5.82
C ARG A 130 -2.38 -9.48 6.59
N LYS A 131 -3.16 -9.49 7.67
CA LYS A 131 -3.59 -10.71 8.38
C LYS A 131 -5.04 -11.00 8.01
N GLU A 132 -5.51 -12.21 8.31
CA GLU A 132 -6.85 -12.69 7.91
C GLU A 132 -7.96 -11.68 8.22
N ASP A 133 -7.91 -11.05 9.39
CA ASP A 133 -8.96 -10.13 9.85
C ASP A 133 -8.56 -8.64 9.86
N PHE A 134 -7.28 -8.29 9.75
CA PHE A 134 -6.83 -6.90 9.96
C PHE A 134 -5.49 -6.58 9.29
N TYR A 135 -5.21 -5.28 9.15
CA TYR A 135 -3.91 -4.78 8.67
C TYR A 135 -3.04 -4.33 9.85
N GLN A 136 -1.76 -4.64 9.78
CA GLN A 136 -0.73 -4.15 10.68
C GLN A 136 0.31 -3.34 9.93
N ILE A 137 0.72 -2.21 10.50
CA ILE A 137 1.75 -1.35 9.94
C ILE A 137 2.87 -1.26 10.96
N TYR A 138 4.11 -1.37 10.49
CA TYR A 138 5.32 -1.36 11.30
C TYR A 138 6.30 -0.31 10.80
N GLY A 139 7.23 0.11 11.68
CA GLY A 139 8.33 1.02 11.34
C GLY A 139 8.12 2.46 11.82
N GLU A 140 8.89 3.38 11.26
CA GLU A 140 8.97 4.78 11.73
C GLU A 140 7.67 5.58 11.47
N ASP A 141 6.96 5.24 10.40
CA ASP A 141 5.73 5.91 9.96
C ASP A 141 4.53 5.67 10.89
N VAL A 142 4.63 4.69 11.81
CA VAL A 142 3.55 4.29 12.73
C VAL A 142 3.06 5.47 13.58
N SER A 143 3.99 6.28 14.10
CA SER A 143 3.67 7.46 14.91
C SER A 143 2.88 8.52 14.13
N SER A 144 3.26 8.74 12.87
CA SER A 144 2.57 9.67 11.97
C SER A 144 1.17 9.16 11.62
N ILE A 145 1.05 7.86 11.32
CA ILE A 145 -0.24 7.23 10.99
C ILE A 145 -1.21 7.27 12.18
N ALA A 146 -0.72 6.96 13.39
CA ALA A 146 -1.53 7.00 14.61
C ALA A 146 -2.09 8.42 14.87
N ARG A 147 -1.26 9.45 14.64
CA ARG A 147 -1.65 10.86 14.83
C ARG A 147 -2.61 11.35 13.74
N GLU A 148 -2.27 11.13 12.49
CA GLU A 148 -2.95 11.71 11.32
C GLU A 148 -4.25 10.97 10.98
N PHE A 149 -4.24 9.64 11.03
CA PHE A 149 -5.36 8.81 10.58
C PHE A 149 -6.21 8.27 11.72
N LEU A 150 -5.58 7.81 12.81
CA LEU A 150 -6.30 7.23 13.95
C LEU A 150 -6.65 8.27 15.03
N LYS A 151 -6.13 9.50 14.93
CA LYS A 151 -6.31 10.59 15.90
C LYS A 151 -5.96 10.20 17.34
N SER A 152 -5.14 9.17 17.55
CA SER A 152 -4.82 8.67 18.89
C SER A 152 -3.46 7.98 18.91
N MET A 153 -2.56 8.44 19.78
CA MET A 153 -1.29 7.75 20.04
C MET A 153 -1.45 6.48 20.86
N GLN A 154 -2.59 6.29 21.53
CA GLN A 154 -2.85 5.11 22.37
C GLN A 154 -3.08 3.84 21.55
N THR A 155 -3.22 3.95 20.22
CA THR A 155 -3.34 2.79 19.32
C THR A 155 -2.00 2.16 18.97
N ILE A 156 -0.88 2.81 19.33
CA ILE A 156 0.45 2.27 19.11
C ILE A 156 0.68 1.12 20.10
N THR A 157 0.94 -0.05 19.56
CA THR A 157 1.33 -1.24 20.30
C THR A 157 2.78 -1.57 20.03
N TRP A 158 3.43 -2.26 20.96
CA TRP A 158 4.83 -2.66 20.84
C TRP A 158 4.91 -4.18 20.75
N ILE A 159 5.73 -4.67 19.82
CA ILE A 159 6.00 -6.10 19.62
C ILE A 159 7.51 -6.32 19.82
N GLY A 160 7.88 -7.25 20.72
CA GLY A 160 9.27 -7.56 21.07
C GLY A 160 9.42 -8.01 22.52
N GLU A 161 10.55 -8.63 22.84
CA GLU A 161 10.86 -9.10 24.20
C GLU A 161 11.18 -7.92 25.15
N ASP A 162 10.79 -8.06 26.41
CA ASP A 162 11.39 -7.35 27.53
C ASP A 162 12.54 -8.22 28.04
N GLU A 163 13.79 -7.85 27.75
CA GLU A 163 14.92 -8.48 28.43
C GLU A 163 14.96 -7.96 29.88
N GLU A 164 14.92 -8.87 30.85
CA GLU A 164 15.05 -8.54 32.27
C GLU A 164 16.43 -7.94 32.52
N GLY A 165 16.52 -6.60 32.62
CA GLY A 165 17.69 -5.93 33.21
C GLY A 165 18.30 -4.75 32.45
N GLU A 166 17.90 -4.44 31.22
CA GLU A 166 18.39 -3.24 30.52
C GLU A 166 17.24 -2.46 29.89
N GLU A 167 17.22 -1.12 30.10
CA GLU A 167 16.30 -0.15 29.48
C GLU A 167 16.57 0.03 27.97
N SER A 168 16.81 -1.06 27.26
CA SER A 168 17.03 -1.04 25.82
C SER A 168 15.69 -1.20 25.12
N SER A 169 15.01 -0.06 24.93
CA SER A 169 13.93 0.14 23.94
C SER A 169 14.29 -0.30 22.51
N ALA A 170 15.53 -0.77 22.29
CA ALA A 170 16.05 -1.30 21.04
C ALA A 170 15.36 -2.60 20.60
N ASN A 171 14.88 -3.45 21.52
CA ASN A 171 14.35 -4.76 21.12
C ASN A 171 12.86 -4.78 20.73
N LYS A 172 12.16 -3.64 20.85
CA LYS A 172 10.73 -3.51 20.55
C LYS A 172 10.48 -2.75 19.26
N ILE A 173 9.56 -3.24 18.44
CA ILE A 173 9.08 -2.59 17.23
C ILE A 173 7.71 -1.97 17.50
N GLN A 174 7.54 -0.70 17.13
CA GLN A 174 6.24 -0.03 17.14
C GLN A 174 5.37 -0.57 16.01
N CYS A 175 4.10 -0.83 16.31
CA CYS A 175 3.12 -1.20 15.31
C CYS A 175 1.76 -0.54 15.58
N VAL A 176 1.00 -0.38 14.51
CA VAL A 176 -0.41 0.03 14.56
C VAL A 176 -1.25 -1.06 13.94
N SER A 177 -2.28 -1.50 14.67
CA SER A 177 -3.23 -2.51 14.21
C SER A 177 -4.54 -1.85 13.81
N ILE A 178 -4.89 -1.94 12.52
CA ILE A 178 -6.14 -1.43 11.97
C ILE A 178 -7.17 -2.57 12.03
N LYS A 179 -7.81 -2.72 13.19
CA LYS A 179 -8.75 -3.83 13.46
C LYS A 179 -10.17 -3.57 12.90
N PRO A 180 -10.90 -4.62 12.50
CA PRO A 180 -12.22 -4.50 11.92
C PRO A 180 -13.29 -4.30 12.99
N ARG A 181 -13.47 -3.05 13.45
CA ARG A 181 -14.60 -2.70 14.33
C ARG A 181 -15.81 -2.11 13.60
N SER A 182 -15.72 -1.77 12.31
CA SER A 182 -16.83 -1.23 11.50
C SER A 182 -16.50 -1.23 10.00
N VAL A 183 -17.52 -1.22 9.14
CA VAL A 183 -17.52 -1.18 7.65
C VAL A 183 -16.60 -0.13 6.98
N VAL A 184 -15.92 0.73 7.77
CA VAL A 184 -15.10 1.88 7.35
C VAL A 184 -13.59 1.52 7.21
N ILE A 185 -13.19 0.25 7.40
CA ILE A 185 -11.77 -0.18 7.49
C ILE A 185 -11.00 0.01 6.18
N TYR A 186 -11.56 -0.51 5.08
CA TYR A 186 -10.94 -0.40 3.76
C TYR A 186 -10.70 1.06 3.41
N GLN A 187 -11.65 1.95 3.73
CA GLN A 187 -11.52 3.38 3.47
C GLN A 187 -10.37 4.05 4.25
N VAL A 188 -10.08 3.60 5.49
CA VAL A 188 -8.95 4.13 6.26
C VAL A 188 -7.63 3.62 5.72
N CYS A 189 -7.52 2.32 5.43
CA CYS A 189 -6.30 1.74 4.86
C CYS A 189 -6.01 2.31 3.46
N GLU A 190 -7.02 2.36 2.58
CA GLU A 190 -6.97 3.04 1.29
C GLU A 190 -6.58 4.51 1.42
N GLY A 191 -7.12 5.20 2.44
CA GLY A 191 -6.78 6.59 2.74
C GLY A 191 -5.30 6.75 3.08
N ILE A 192 -4.75 5.85 3.90
CA ILE A 192 -3.32 5.82 4.25
C ILE A 192 -2.49 5.56 3.00
N ILE A 193 -2.81 4.51 2.24
CA ILE A 193 -2.08 4.14 1.02
C ILE A 193 -2.08 5.32 0.02
N ARG A 194 -3.25 5.92 -0.23
CA ARG A 194 -3.39 7.06 -1.15
C ARG A 194 -2.58 8.27 -0.71
N GLU A 195 -2.59 8.60 0.58
CA GLU A 195 -1.81 9.69 1.15
C GLU A 195 -0.30 9.46 0.96
N TYR A 196 0.15 8.24 1.27
CA TYR A 196 1.55 7.89 1.22
C TYR A 196 2.08 7.86 -0.23
N LEU A 197 1.28 7.36 -1.18
CA LEU A 197 1.62 7.38 -2.61
C LEU A 197 1.56 8.80 -3.20
N THR A 198 0.51 9.58 -2.91
CA THR A 198 0.25 10.85 -3.62
C THR A 198 0.91 12.05 -2.99
N ARG A 199 0.89 12.17 -1.64
CA ARG A 199 1.39 13.35 -0.93
C ARG A 199 2.79 13.13 -0.38
N LYS A 200 3.05 11.97 0.24
CA LYS A 200 4.38 11.66 0.80
C LYS A 200 5.36 11.07 -0.23
N GLY A 201 4.87 10.61 -1.38
CA GLY A 201 5.72 10.08 -2.46
C GLY A 201 6.48 8.80 -2.07
N LYS A 202 5.93 8.00 -1.15
CA LYS A 202 6.54 6.77 -0.65
C LYS A 202 6.03 5.55 -1.41
N ASN A 203 6.88 4.54 -1.54
CA ASN A 203 6.49 3.22 -2.05
C ASN A 203 5.65 2.48 -1.01
N VAL A 204 4.77 1.59 -1.46
CA VAL A 204 3.91 0.77 -0.59
C VAL A 204 4.10 -0.69 -0.95
N GLU A 205 4.39 -1.51 0.06
CA GLU A 205 4.49 -2.96 -0.04
C GLU A 205 3.45 -3.60 0.89
N ILE A 206 2.61 -4.47 0.33
CA ILE A 206 1.66 -5.27 1.11
C ILE A 206 2.19 -6.69 1.20
N TYR A 207 2.39 -7.14 2.43
CA TYR A 207 2.84 -8.49 2.76
C TYR A 207 1.65 -9.35 3.17
N GLU A 208 1.63 -10.58 2.68
CA GLU A 208 0.69 -11.64 3.07
C GLU A 208 1.48 -12.86 3.54
N CYS A 209 0.93 -13.61 4.49
CA CYS A 209 1.50 -14.91 4.85
C CYS A 209 1.05 -15.94 3.82
N ASP A 210 2.01 -16.65 3.24
CA ASP A 210 1.74 -17.83 2.44
C ASP A 210 1.20 -18.98 3.33
N HIS A 211 0.73 -20.06 2.72
CA HIS A 211 0.21 -21.25 3.40
C HIS A 211 1.21 -21.89 4.37
N GLU A 212 2.51 -21.65 4.18
CA GLU A 212 3.60 -22.10 5.05
C GLU A 212 3.93 -21.12 6.20
N GLY A 213 3.20 -20.00 6.31
CA GLY A 213 3.40 -18.98 7.34
C GLY A 213 4.54 -18.00 7.05
N VAL A 214 5.16 -18.08 5.87
CA VAL A 214 6.23 -17.17 5.42
C VAL A 214 5.62 -15.89 4.85
N TRP A 215 6.16 -14.74 5.23
CA TRP A 215 5.74 -13.44 4.70
C TRP A 215 6.29 -13.21 3.29
N VAL A 216 5.38 -13.08 2.33
CA VAL A 216 5.70 -12.76 0.93
C VAL A 216 5.07 -11.43 0.53
N VAL A 217 5.71 -10.71 -0.39
CA VAL A 217 5.14 -9.46 -0.92
C VAL A 217 4.03 -9.83 -1.91
N ALA A 218 2.78 -9.63 -1.50
CA ALA A 218 1.62 -9.88 -2.35
C ALA A 218 1.43 -8.76 -3.36
N ASN A 219 1.55 -7.50 -2.92
CA ASN A 219 1.32 -6.33 -3.76
C ASN A 219 2.41 -5.28 -3.56
N LYS A 220 2.83 -4.65 -4.66
CA LYS A 220 3.75 -3.50 -4.66
C LYS A 220 3.10 -2.35 -5.40
N ALA A 221 3.29 -1.14 -4.89
CA ALA A 221 2.93 0.07 -5.60
C ALA A 221 3.94 1.18 -5.32
N SER A 222 4.07 2.05 -6.31
CA SER A 222 4.84 3.27 -6.25
C SER A 222 3.94 4.45 -6.64
N PRO A 223 4.23 5.70 -6.22
CA PRO A 223 3.52 6.90 -6.66
C PRO A 223 3.12 6.94 -8.15
N GLY A 224 3.95 6.40 -9.03
CA GLY A 224 3.77 6.29 -10.47
C GLY A 224 3.10 4.98 -10.93
N ASN A 225 3.39 3.85 -10.27
CA ASN A 225 2.82 2.55 -10.61
C ASN A 225 1.83 2.06 -9.53
N THR A 226 0.54 2.15 -9.84
CA THR A 226 -0.55 1.72 -8.93
C THR A 226 -1.26 0.44 -9.37
N SER A 227 -0.81 -0.18 -10.47
CA SER A 227 -1.42 -1.40 -11.03
C SER A 227 -1.47 -2.54 -10.02
N GLY A 228 -0.44 -2.66 -9.17
CA GLY A 228 -0.41 -3.69 -8.13
C GLY A 228 -1.44 -3.53 -7.02
N LEU A 229 -2.21 -2.43 -6.95
CA LEU A 229 -3.21 -2.18 -5.90
C LEU A 229 -4.64 -2.04 -6.43
N GLU A 230 -4.89 -2.45 -7.67
CA GLU A 230 -6.22 -2.38 -8.30
C GLU A 230 -7.29 -3.14 -7.50
N ASP A 231 -6.93 -4.26 -6.87
CA ASP A 231 -7.84 -5.07 -6.04
C ASP A 231 -8.08 -4.50 -4.64
N VAL A 232 -7.23 -3.57 -4.19
CA VAL A 232 -7.20 -3.07 -2.81
C VAL A 232 -7.76 -1.65 -2.69
N ILE A 233 -7.65 -0.83 -3.74
CA ILE A 233 -8.12 0.55 -3.76
C ILE A 233 -9.29 0.64 -4.73
N ASP A 234 -10.46 1.04 -4.25
CA ASP A 234 -11.58 1.36 -5.13
C ASP A 234 -11.19 2.51 -6.10
N ILE A 235 -10.87 2.15 -7.35
CA ILE A 235 -10.20 2.96 -8.39
C ILE A 235 -11.06 4.15 -8.86
N ASN A 236 -12.29 4.26 -8.36
CA ASN A 236 -13.27 5.29 -8.73
C ASN A 236 -12.85 6.74 -8.40
N MET A 237 -11.71 6.95 -7.75
CA MET A 237 -11.14 8.27 -7.46
C MET A 237 -9.75 8.52 -8.07
N ASN A 238 -9.22 7.62 -8.91
CA ASN A 238 -7.97 7.86 -9.63
C ASN A 238 -8.23 8.69 -10.89
N ASN A 239 -8.46 9.99 -10.69
CA ASN A 239 -8.61 11.01 -11.75
C ASN A 239 -7.27 11.50 -12.33
N THR A 240 -6.15 10.98 -11.83
CA THR A 240 -4.82 11.37 -12.30
C THR A 240 -4.24 10.24 -13.13
N GLU A 241 -4.01 10.50 -14.41
CA GLU A 241 -3.07 9.73 -15.20
C GLU A 241 -1.72 9.78 -14.48
N SER A 242 -1.14 8.62 -14.21
CA SER A 242 0.20 8.49 -13.63
C SER A 242 1.08 7.91 -14.72
N TYR A 243 1.83 8.77 -15.41
CA TYR A 243 2.85 8.31 -16.34
C TYR A 243 4.14 8.02 -15.57
N LEU A 244 4.76 6.89 -15.90
CA LEU A 244 6.13 6.55 -15.58
C LEU A 244 7.04 7.15 -16.66
N MET A 245 8.18 7.70 -16.25
CA MET A 245 9.13 8.32 -17.17
C MET A 245 10.53 7.74 -16.99
N SER A 246 11.24 7.57 -18.10
CA SER A 246 12.68 7.34 -18.11
C SER A 246 13.35 8.38 -18.99
N VAL A 247 14.50 8.87 -18.53
CA VAL A 247 15.27 9.89 -19.25
C VAL A 247 16.71 9.43 -19.37
N TYR A 248 17.15 9.28 -20.62
CA TYR A 248 18.54 9.14 -20.97
C TYR A 248 19.07 10.47 -21.52
N VAL A 249 20.01 11.07 -20.82
CA VAL A 249 20.64 12.33 -21.21
C VAL A 249 21.96 12.05 -21.92
N SER A 250 22.03 12.42 -23.20
CA SER A 250 23.26 12.43 -23.97
C SER A 250 23.77 13.86 -24.10
N PHE A 251 24.92 14.12 -23.49
CA PHE A 251 25.63 15.38 -23.66
C PHE A 251 26.54 15.26 -24.89
N ALA A 252 26.33 16.11 -25.89
CA ALA A 252 27.28 16.25 -26.99
C ALA A 252 28.51 17.05 -26.52
N SER A 253 29.65 16.86 -27.18
CA SER A 253 30.89 17.60 -26.89
C SER A 253 30.75 19.12 -27.12
N GLU A 254 29.76 19.55 -27.91
CA GLU A 254 29.36 20.95 -28.00
C GLU A 254 28.51 21.34 -26.77
N GLU A 255 29.04 22.20 -25.90
CA GLU A 255 28.47 22.55 -24.57
C GLU A 255 26.99 22.97 -24.55
N THR A 256 26.40 23.29 -25.71
CA THR A 256 25.04 23.83 -25.85
C THR A 256 23.99 22.84 -26.31
N LYS A 257 24.36 21.68 -26.89
CA LYS A 257 23.38 20.72 -27.44
C LYS A 257 23.31 19.47 -26.56
N ARG A 258 22.13 19.25 -25.98
CA ARG A 258 21.84 18.09 -25.13
C ARG A 258 20.67 17.35 -25.75
N THR A 259 20.91 16.10 -26.14
CA THR A 259 19.87 15.24 -26.70
C THR A 259 19.35 14.32 -25.61
N LEU A 260 18.03 14.27 -25.50
CA LEU A 260 17.32 13.51 -24.48
C LEU A 260 16.55 12.39 -25.18
N GLY A 261 16.83 11.15 -24.79
CA GLY A 261 15.96 10.02 -25.05
C GLY A 261 14.98 9.87 -23.91
N ILE A 262 13.68 9.88 -24.20
CA ILE A 262 12.64 9.80 -23.19
C ILE A 262 11.69 8.65 -23.52
N GLY A 263 11.50 7.76 -22.54
CA GLY A 263 10.45 6.74 -22.54
C GLY A 263 9.35 7.14 -21.56
N LEU A 264 8.09 7.03 -21.99
CA LEU A 264 6.92 7.25 -21.15
C LEU A 264 6.04 6.00 -21.19
N CYS A 265 5.47 5.64 -20.05
CA CYS A 265 4.56 4.50 -19.97
C CYS A 265 3.37 4.84 -19.07
N ASP A 266 2.17 4.63 -19.59
CA ASP A 266 0.95 4.51 -18.78
C ASP A 266 0.57 3.03 -18.73
N VAL A 267 0.78 2.42 -17.57
CA VAL A 267 0.50 1.01 -17.32
C VAL A 267 -1.00 0.74 -17.40
N ASN A 268 -1.83 1.66 -16.91
CA ASN A 268 -3.29 1.48 -16.85
C ASN A 268 -3.92 1.52 -18.24
N SER A 269 -3.41 2.41 -19.10
CA SER A 269 -3.87 2.52 -20.50
C SER A 269 -3.11 1.59 -21.44
N LEU A 270 -2.14 0.81 -20.94
CA LEU A 270 -1.24 -0.04 -21.72
C LEU A 270 -0.64 0.70 -22.93
N ARG A 271 -0.13 1.91 -22.68
CA ARG A 271 0.39 2.79 -23.73
C ARG A 271 1.80 3.25 -23.41
N MET A 272 2.73 3.01 -24.34
CA MET A 272 4.09 3.51 -24.27
C MET A 272 4.30 4.61 -25.29
N GLU A 273 4.94 5.70 -24.88
CA GLU A 273 5.27 6.81 -25.77
C GLU A 273 6.78 7.05 -25.76
N ILE A 274 7.35 7.18 -26.96
CA ILE A 274 8.79 7.31 -27.17
C ILE A 274 9.06 8.66 -27.81
N THR A 275 10.06 9.39 -27.32
CA THR A 275 10.50 10.63 -27.96
C THR A 275 11.99 10.86 -27.79
N GLU A 276 12.59 11.47 -28.81
CA GLU A 276 13.88 12.12 -28.68
C GLU A 276 13.69 13.61 -28.87
N MET A 277 14.35 14.40 -28.03
CA MET A 277 14.29 15.85 -28.14
C MET A 277 15.59 16.51 -27.71
N MET A 278 15.86 17.65 -28.32
CA MET A 278 16.90 18.56 -27.84
C MET A 278 16.30 19.50 -26.80
N ASP A 279 17.08 19.81 -25.78
CA ASP A 279 16.68 20.77 -24.76
C ASP A 279 17.79 21.77 -24.43
N ASN A 280 17.39 22.88 -23.84
CA ASN A 280 18.28 23.91 -23.36
C ASN A 280 18.82 23.60 -21.96
N LYS A 281 19.74 24.43 -21.46
CA LYS A 281 20.30 24.31 -20.10
C LYS A 281 19.25 24.29 -18.98
N HIS A 282 18.07 24.85 -19.23
CA HIS A 282 16.97 24.92 -18.27
C HIS A 282 15.98 23.76 -18.39
N PHE A 283 16.19 22.82 -19.31
CA PHE A 283 15.28 21.70 -19.55
C PHE A 283 13.82 22.13 -19.78
N THR A 284 13.62 23.16 -20.61
CA THR A 284 12.29 23.78 -20.79
C THR A 284 11.31 22.83 -21.46
N ASN A 285 11.77 22.01 -22.41
CA ASN A 285 10.92 21.03 -23.07
C ASN A 285 10.54 19.88 -22.13
N VAL A 286 11.48 19.42 -21.28
CA VAL A 286 11.19 18.44 -20.24
C VAL A 286 10.21 18.99 -19.20
N GLN A 287 10.38 20.24 -18.74
CA GLN A 287 9.43 20.86 -17.82
C GLN A 287 8.01 20.89 -18.38
N ALA A 288 7.86 21.28 -19.65
CA ALA A 288 6.57 21.27 -20.33
C ALA A 288 6.01 19.84 -20.50
N LEU A 289 6.87 18.85 -20.73
CA LEU A 289 6.47 17.45 -20.80
C LEU A 289 5.94 16.92 -19.47
N LEU A 290 6.66 17.16 -18.38
CA LEU A 290 6.30 16.76 -17.02
C LEU A 290 4.95 17.36 -16.62
N ALA A 291 4.80 18.66 -16.86
CA ALA A 291 3.58 19.42 -16.61
C ALA A 291 2.39 18.90 -17.45
N GLY A 292 2.63 18.60 -18.73
CA GLY A 292 1.60 18.16 -19.67
C GLY A 292 1.14 16.71 -19.49
N LYS A 293 2.04 15.80 -19.08
CA LYS A 293 1.71 14.39 -18.88
C LYS A 293 1.34 14.03 -17.44
N GLY A 294 1.64 14.89 -16.46
CA GLY A 294 1.35 14.60 -15.05
C GLY A 294 2.20 13.44 -14.52
N ILE A 295 3.47 13.41 -14.90
CA ILE A 295 4.43 12.38 -14.53
C ILE A 295 4.69 12.45 -13.02
N LYS A 296 4.69 11.30 -12.34
CA LYS A 296 4.90 11.22 -10.89
C LYS A 296 6.21 10.54 -10.50
N GLU A 297 6.72 9.70 -11.38
CA GLU A 297 7.98 8.99 -11.19
C GLU A 297 8.86 9.09 -12.42
N ALA A 298 10.16 9.28 -12.19
CA ALA A 298 11.16 9.30 -13.24
C ALA A 298 12.42 8.55 -12.83
N ILE A 299 13.03 7.87 -13.80
CA ILE A 299 14.40 7.35 -13.69
C ILE A 299 15.33 8.15 -14.61
N LEU A 300 16.54 8.42 -14.13
CA LEU A 300 17.49 9.29 -14.82
C LEU A 300 18.83 8.61 -15.02
N HIS A 301 19.41 8.82 -16.20
CA HIS A 301 20.76 8.41 -16.49
C HIS A 301 21.43 9.33 -17.50
N SER A 302 22.75 9.37 -17.46
CA SER A 302 23.57 10.09 -18.42
C SER A 302 24.70 9.22 -18.93
N ASN A 303 25.11 9.49 -20.16
CA ASN A 303 26.25 8.83 -20.81
C ASN A 303 27.56 8.97 -20.01
N ASN A 304 27.75 10.08 -19.28
CA ASN A 304 28.96 10.33 -18.50
C ASN A 304 28.63 11.04 -17.16
N LYS A 305 28.24 10.26 -16.15
CA LYS A 305 27.86 10.76 -14.81
C LYS A 305 28.91 11.64 -14.15
N LYS A 306 30.21 11.34 -14.34
CA LYS A 306 31.30 12.07 -13.66
C LYS A 306 31.54 13.46 -14.24
N GLN A 307 31.39 13.61 -15.56
CA GLN A 307 31.66 14.89 -16.23
C GLN A 307 30.48 15.87 -16.11
N PHE A 308 29.25 15.38 -16.13
CA PHE A 308 28.02 16.19 -16.15
C PHE A 308 27.18 16.06 -14.87
N GLN A 309 27.85 15.82 -13.74
CA GLN A 309 27.19 15.59 -12.45
C GLN A 309 26.31 16.78 -12.05
N LYS A 310 26.83 18.02 -12.19
CA LYS A 310 26.12 19.25 -11.81
C LYS A 310 24.80 19.41 -12.57
N GLU A 311 24.76 19.02 -13.83
CA GLU A 311 23.56 19.19 -14.63
C GLU A 311 22.54 18.08 -14.42
N MET A 312 22.99 16.88 -14.06
CA MET A 312 22.10 15.83 -13.57
C MET A 312 21.49 16.22 -12.21
N GLU A 313 22.29 16.75 -11.28
CA GLU A 313 21.79 17.29 -10.00
C GLU A 313 20.77 18.42 -10.20
N TYR A 314 20.99 19.29 -11.20
CA TYR A 314 20.02 20.32 -11.56
C TYR A 314 18.70 19.73 -12.08
N LEU A 315 18.76 18.71 -12.96
CA LEU A 315 17.58 18.02 -13.47
C LEU A 315 16.82 17.30 -12.35
N GLU A 316 17.52 16.62 -11.45
CA GLU A 316 16.93 15.99 -10.27
C GLU A 316 16.25 17.00 -9.35
N THR A 317 16.89 18.15 -9.12
CA THR A 317 16.31 19.24 -8.31
C THR A 317 15.06 19.81 -8.96
N LEU A 318 15.07 19.96 -10.28
CA LEU A 318 13.93 20.40 -11.08
C LEU A 318 12.76 19.40 -10.99
N LEU A 319 13.03 18.09 -11.09
CA LEU A 319 12.03 17.04 -10.94
C LEU A 319 11.42 17.02 -9.54
N LYS A 320 12.27 17.11 -8.49
CA LYS A 320 11.83 17.21 -7.09
C LYS A 320 10.95 18.43 -6.86
N ARG A 321 11.30 19.60 -7.43
CA ARG A 321 10.48 20.82 -7.37
C ARG A 321 9.10 20.64 -8.01
N LEU A 322 9.04 19.85 -9.09
CA LEU A 322 7.80 19.50 -9.79
C LEU A 322 7.05 18.33 -9.13
N ARG A 323 7.48 17.87 -7.95
CA ARG A 323 6.90 16.75 -7.19
C ARG A 323 6.95 15.42 -7.94
N VAL A 324 7.97 15.26 -8.79
CA VAL A 324 8.28 13.99 -9.43
C VAL A 324 9.28 13.26 -8.55
N HIS A 325 8.94 12.03 -8.15
CA HIS A 325 9.84 11.16 -7.42
C HIS A 325 10.91 10.62 -8.37
N VAL A 326 12.18 10.85 -8.04
CA VAL A 326 13.31 10.31 -8.82
C VAL A 326 13.74 9.01 -8.16
N VAL A 327 13.60 7.91 -8.89
CA VAL A 327 14.01 6.58 -8.44
C VAL A 327 15.47 6.37 -8.80
N GLU A 328 16.28 6.00 -7.80
CA GLU A 328 17.65 5.55 -8.03
C GLU A 328 17.62 4.20 -8.73
N SER A 329 18.22 4.14 -9.92
CA SER A 329 18.31 2.91 -10.71
C SER A 329 19.13 1.87 -9.97
N THR A 330 18.49 0.79 -9.55
CA THR A 330 19.12 -0.37 -8.92
C THR A 330 19.81 -1.27 -9.94
N GLU A 331 19.34 -1.22 -11.19
CA GLU A 331 19.85 -2.03 -12.29
C GLU A 331 20.82 -1.27 -13.20
N HIS A 332 21.65 -2.04 -13.92
CA HIS A 332 22.50 -1.51 -14.97
C HIS A 332 21.64 -1.02 -16.12
N TRP A 333 21.88 0.23 -16.56
CA TRP A 333 21.16 0.79 -17.69
C TRP A 333 21.46 -0.01 -18.97
N PRO A 334 20.45 -0.27 -19.81
CA PRO A 334 20.65 -0.99 -21.06
C PRO A 334 21.67 -0.29 -21.95
N SER A 335 22.54 -1.06 -22.60
CA SER A 335 23.56 -0.52 -23.50
C SER A 335 23.13 -0.65 -24.96
N LEU A 336 23.42 0.37 -25.77
CA LEU A 336 23.18 0.36 -27.21
C LEU A 336 23.98 -0.75 -27.93
N LYS A 337 25.01 -1.34 -27.29
CA LYS A 337 25.74 -2.50 -27.83
C LYS A 337 24.81 -3.67 -28.15
N ASN A 338 23.73 -3.83 -27.38
CA ASN A 338 22.74 -4.88 -27.56
C ASN A 338 21.48 -4.37 -28.26
N LYS A 339 21.59 -3.44 -29.23
CA LYS A 339 20.43 -2.81 -29.90
C LYS A 339 19.36 -3.81 -30.38
N ARG A 340 19.75 -4.95 -30.95
CA ARG A 340 18.81 -5.98 -31.42
C ARG A 340 17.96 -6.59 -30.29
N GLU A 341 18.54 -6.77 -29.12
CA GLU A 341 17.84 -7.28 -27.94
C GLU A 341 16.83 -6.25 -27.43
N LEU A 342 17.22 -4.98 -27.39
CA LEU A 342 16.33 -3.87 -27.00
C LEU A 342 15.13 -3.72 -27.94
N GLU A 343 15.35 -3.88 -29.24
CA GLU A 343 14.29 -3.88 -30.25
C GLU A 343 13.34 -5.08 -30.06
N LEU A 344 13.89 -6.28 -29.82
CA LEU A 344 13.09 -7.49 -29.58
C LEU A 344 12.22 -7.38 -28.32
N THR A 345 12.76 -6.83 -27.23
CA THR A 345 11.99 -6.57 -26.01
C THR A 345 10.80 -5.67 -26.30
N MET A 346 11.00 -4.58 -27.04
CA MET A 346 9.90 -3.70 -27.44
C MET A 346 8.91 -4.36 -28.41
N GLU A 347 9.39 -5.16 -29.36
CA GLU A 347 8.55 -5.95 -30.27
C GLU A 347 7.65 -6.94 -29.50
N THR A 348 8.17 -7.52 -28.42
CA THR A 348 7.45 -8.48 -27.58
C THR A 348 6.34 -7.81 -26.77
N MET A 349 6.59 -6.59 -26.28
CA MET A 349 5.60 -5.81 -25.53
C MET A 349 4.53 -5.18 -26.45
N ALA A 350 4.90 -4.85 -27.69
CA ALA A 350 4.04 -4.16 -28.65
C ALA A 350 2.85 -4.99 -29.14
N ASN A 351 1.69 -4.35 -29.27
CA ASN A 351 0.55 -4.93 -29.97
C ASN A 351 0.79 -5.09 -31.49
N GLU A 352 -0.04 -5.88 -32.17
CA GLU A 352 0.11 -6.20 -33.60
C GLU A 352 0.15 -4.97 -34.52
N LEU A 353 -0.57 -3.91 -34.17
CA LEU A 353 -0.54 -2.65 -34.93
C LEU A 353 0.78 -1.90 -34.72
N SER A 354 1.28 -1.89 -33.48
CA SER A 354 2.52 -1.24 -33.08
C SER A 354 3.72 -1.94 -33.68
N LYS A 355 3.76 -3.28 -33.71
CA LYS A 355 4.84 -4.08 -34.33
C LYS A 355 5.14 -3.65 -35.77
N LYS A 356 4.09 -3.39 -36.57
CA LYS A 356 4.24 -2.97 -37.97
C LYS A 356 4.91 -1.60 -38.13
N ARG A 357 4.66 -0.67 -37.21
CA ARG A 357 5.21 0.70 -37.25
C ARG A 357 6.49 0.86 -36.43
N LEU A 358 6.80 -0.08 -35.54
CA LEU A 358 7.89 0.04 -34.56
C LEU A 358 9.24 0.24 -35.22
N LYS A 359 9.55 -0.52 -36.29
CA LYS A 359 10.82 -0.40 -37.02
C LYS A 359 11.01 1.00 -37.62
N ALA A 360 9.96 1.57 -38.20
CA ALA A 360 10.00 2.93 -38.73
C ALA A 360 10.11 3.98 -37.61
N LEU A 361 9.49 3.72 -36.45
CA LEU A 361 9.53 4.62 -35.30
C LEU A 361 10.93 4.70 -34.65
N LEU A 362 11.62 3.56 -34.56
CA LEU A 362 12.90 3.39 -33.88
C LEU A 362 14.12 3.67 -34.76
N ALA A 363 13.96 3.76 -36.09
CA ALA A 363 15.07 3.88 -37.05
C ALA A 363 16.11 4.96 -36.66
N ASP A 364 15.63 6.11 -36.17
CA ASP A 364 16.46 7.26 -35.80
C ASP A 364 16.42 7.59 -34.30
N LYS A 365 15.98 6.66 -33.43
CA LYS A 365 15.71 6.93 -32.01
C LYS A 365 16.42 6.01 -31.02
N ASP A 366 17.75 5.98 -31.08
CA ASP A 366 18.60 5.12 -30.27
C ASP A 366 18.58 5.44 -28.76
N LEU A 367 18.56 6.73 -28.39
CA LEU A 367 18.54 7.15 -26.99
C LEU A 367 17.20 6.83 -26.34
N ALA A 368 16.10 7.06 -27.08
CA ALA A 368 14.77 6.75 -26.57
C ALA A 368 14.51 5.23 -26.50
N LEU A 369 15.14 4.44 -27.38
CA LEU A 369 15.15 2.98 -27.28
C LEU A 369 15.78 2.51 -25.96
N VAL A 370 16.96 3.06 -25.61
CA VAL A 370 17.65 2.77 -24.34
C VAL A 370 16.80 3.20 -23.14
N ALA A 371 16.26 4.42 -23.17
CA ALA A 371 15.42 4.93 -22.10
C ALA A 371 14.17 4.06 -21.89
N THR A 372 13.49 3.65 -22.97
CA THR A 372 12.26 2.85 -22.87
C THR A 372 12.54 1.45 -22.33
N ASN A 373 13.67 0.82 -22.71
CA ASN A 373 14.06 -0.46 -22.14
C ASN A 373 14.42 -0.35 -20.66
N ALA A 374 15.09 0.75 -20.25
CA ALA A 374 15.35 1.00 -18.82
C ALA A 374 14.05 1.11 -18.02
N LEU A 375 13.01 1.72 -18.60
CA LEU A 375 11.67 1.77 -18.01
C LEU A 375 11.08 0.36 -17.88
N ILE A 376 11.12 -0.44 -18.94
CA ILE A 376 10.55 -1.80 -18.93
C ILE A 376 11.19 -2.66 -17.82
N ASN A 377 12.52 -2.55 -17.66
CA ASN A 377 13.25 -3.31 -16.65
C ASN A 377 12.98 -2.78 -15.23
N GLN A 378 13.07 -1.47 -15.02
CA GLN A 378 12.96 -0.87 -13.67
C GLN A 378 11.63 -1.14 -12.97
N TRP A 379 10.53 -1.22 -13.72
CA TRP A 379 9.20 -1.51 -13.18
C TRP A 379 8.75 -2.95 -13.46
N ASP A 380 9.67 -3.86 -13.78
CA ASP A 380 9.43 -5.29 -14.01
C ASP A 380 8.29 -5.57 -15.01
N LEU A 381 8.07 -4.66 -15.97
CA LEU A 381 6.94 -4.76 -16.90
C LEU A 381 7.06 -5.98 -17.81
N TYR A 382 8.29 -6.41 -18.09
CA TYR A 382 8.58 -7.59 -18.90
C TYR A 382 8.32 -8.91 -18.16
N ALA A 383 8.52 -8.94 -16.84
CA ALA A 383 8.35 -10.16 -16.03
C ALA A 383 6.88 -10.61 -15.98
N ASN A 384 5.95 -9.67 -16.14
CA ASN A 384 4.53 -9.98 -16.20
C ASN A 384 4.10 -10.39 -17.62
N ASN A 385 3.91 -11.69 -17.86
CA ASN A 385 3.51 -12.22 -19.17
C ASN A 385 2.17 -11.66 -19.69
N MET A 386 1.30 -11.16 -18.80
CA MET A 386 0.02 -10.53 -19.20
C MET A 386 0.21 -9.26 -20.04
N ASN A 387 1.37 -8.63 -19.91
CA ASN A 387 1.71 -7.40 -20.61
C ASN A 387 2.18 -7.64 -22.06
N HIS A 388 2.58 -8.87 -22.40
CA HIS A 388 3.17 -9.17 -23.69
C HIS A 388 2.12 -9.01 -24.81
N GLY A 389 2.49 -8.29 -25.86
CA GLY A 389 1.62 -8.03 -27.00
C GLY A 389 0.46 -7.06 -26.76
N GLN A 390 0.41 -6.38 -25.61
CA GLN A 390 -0.72 -5.48 -25.28
C GLN A 390 -0.42 -4.00 -25.52
N PHE A 391 0.84 -3.58 -25.45
CA PHE A 391 1.17 -2.15 -25.42
C PHE A 391 0.99 -1.46 -26.77
N ASP A 392 0.30 -0.32 -26.75
CA ASP A 392 0.28 0.61 -27.87
C ASP A 392 1.51 1.52 -27.82
N ILE A 393 2.47 1.29 -28.72
CA ILE A 393 3.74 2.03 -28.76
C ILE A 393 3.67 3.13 -29.82
N VAL A 394 3.73 4.38 -29.38
CA VAL A 394 3.57 5.57 -30.22
C VAL A 394 4.71 6.57 -30.06
N GLU A 395 4.90 7.42 -31.06
CA GLU A 395 5.76 8.59 -30.94
C GLU A 395 5.07 9.68 -30.11
N TYR A 396 5.77 10.23 -29.12
CA TYR A 396 5.33 11.47 -28.48
C TYR A 396 5.83 12.68 -29.25
N LYS A 397 4.89 13.47 -29.81
CA LYS A 397 5.21 14.69 -30.57
C LYS A 397 5.03 15.92 -29.70
N SER A 398 6.12 16.38 -29.07
CA SER A 398 6.13 17.55 -28.18
C SER A 398 5.52 18.82 -28.79
N ASN A 399 5.73 19.07 -30.09
CA ASN A 399 5.24 20.27 -30.77
C ASN A 399 3.74 20.23 -31.13
N SER A 400 3.02 19.14 -30.83
CA SER A 400 1.58 19.04 -31.14
C SER A 400 0.69 19.74 -30.13
N PHE A 401 1.24 20.11 -28.96
CA PHE A 401 0.51 20.66 -27.84
C PHE A 401 1.12 21.98 -27.37
N MET A 402 0.29 22.81 -26.74
CA MET A 402 0.73 24.03 -26.09
C MET A 402 1.68 23.67 -24.94
N LYS A 403 2.84 24.33 -24.89
CA LYS A 403 3.79 24.17 -23.79
C LYS A 403 3.32 25.02 -22.61
N LEU A 404 2.99 24.35 -21.51
CA LEU A 404 2.68 24.97 -20.23
C LEU A 404 3.77 24.58 -19.25
N ASP A 405 4.28 25.55 -18.50
CA ASP A 405 5.14 25.28 -17.36
C ASP A 405 4.31 25.10 -16.08
N ALA A 406 4.95 24.64 -15.01
CA ALA A 406 4.25 24.42 -13.75
C ALA A 406 3.69 25.73 -13.16
N ALA A 407 4.39 26.85 -13.35
CA ALA A 407 3.93 28.15 -12.87
C ALA A 407 2.63 28.58 -13.57
N ALA A 408 2.51 28.41 -14.89
CA ALA A 408 1.26 28.68 -15.62
C ALA A 408 0.12 27.76 -15.19
N ILE A 409 0.39 26.45 -14.97
CA ILE A 409 -0.62 25.51 -14.48
C ILE A 409 -1.19 25.97 -13.13
N HIS A 410 -0.32 26.44 -12.23
CA HIS A 410 -0.72 26.97 -10.93
C HIS A 410 -1.43 28.33 -11.03
N ALA A 411 -0.90 29.26 -11.84
CA ALA A 411 -1.45 30.61 -12.00
C ALA A 411 -2.85 30.60 -12.63
N LEU A 412 -3.10 29.66 -13.55
CA LEU A 412 -4.41 29.47 -14.20
C LEU A 412 -5.35 28.56 -13.39
N ASN A 413 -4.89 28.06 -12.24
CA ASN A 413 -5.61 27.13 -11.38
C ASN A 413 -6.27 25.98 -12.16
N LEU A 414 -5.51 25.37 -13.08
CA LEU A 414 -6.05 24.35 -14.00
C LEU A 414 -6.54 23.11 -13.24
N PHE A 415 -5.84 22.76 -12.16
CA PHE A 415 -6.12 21.64 -11.29
C PHE A 415 -6.17 22.10 -9.84
N PRO A 416 -6.95 21.43 -8.97
CA PRO A 416 -7.01 21.79 -7.56
C PRO A 416 -5.61 21.66 -6.96
N ALA A 417 -5.15 22.71 -6.29
CA ALA A 417 -3.89 22.68 -5.56
C ALA A 417 -3.96 21.59 -4.47
N ILE A 418 -2.94 20.75 -4.42
CA ILE A 418 -2.81 19.69 -3.38
C ILE A 418 -2.43 20.30 -2.02
N THR A 419 -2.06 21.59 -1.97
CA THR A 419 -1.55 22.26 -0.77
C THR A 419 -2.54 23.26 -0.17
N ASP A 420 -2.57 23.21 1.16
CA ASP A 420 -3.14 24.15 2.14
C ASP A 420 -4.61 24.01 2.50
N ILE A 421 -4.92 22.88 3.13
CA ILE A 421 -5.88 22.89 4.23
C ILE A 421 -5.23 22.30 5.49
N ASN A 422 -4.41 23.13 6.15
CA ASN A 422 -4.41 23.20 7.61
C ASN A 422 -5.74 23.84 8.05
N ILE A 423 -6.86 23.11 7.96
CA ILE A 423 -8.04 23.46 8.77
C ILE A 423 -7.76 22.83 10.12
N GLY A 424 -7.46 23.69 11.07
CA GLY A 424 -7.28 23.33 12.46
C GLY A 424 -8.42 22.44 12.95
N SER A 425 -8.04 21.54 13.86
CA SER A 425 -8.81 21.15 15.03
C SER A 425 -10.34 21.30 14.93
N THR A 426 -11.03 20.16 15.05
CA THR A 426 -12.47 20.02 15.31
C THR A 426 -13.34 19.86 14.06
N PHE A 427 -13.39 18.65 13.45
CA PHE A 427 -14.67 18.04 13.03
C PHE A 427 -14.51 16.59 12.55
N SER A 428 -15.62 15.84 12.65
CA SER A 428 -15.73 14.38 12.53
C SER A 428 -15.70 13.87 11.07
N TYR A 429 -15.03 12.74 10.84
CA TYR A 429 -14.70 12.14 9.53
C TYR A 429 -15.90 11.68 8.67
N LYS A 430 -17.15 11.85 9.11
CA LYS A 430 -18.34 11.45 8.33
C LYS A 430 -18.84 12.50 7.33
N HIS A 431 -18.47 13.78 7.47
CA HIS A 431 -18.89 14.85 6.53
C HIS A 431 -17.74 15.43 5.68
N MET A 432 -16.52 14.93 5.85
CA MET A 432 -15.31 15.55 5.29
C MET A 432 -15.02 15.21 3.83
N SER A 433 -15.51 14.07 3.30
CA SER A 433 -15.20 13.68 1.91
C SER A 433 -16.04 14.44 0.88
N LEU A 434 -17.34 14.60 1.11
CA LEU A 434 -18.24 15.13 0.07
C LEU A 434 -18.23 16.66 -0.03
N PHE A 435 -18.22 17.38 1.10
CA PHE A 435 -18.28 18.85 1.10
C PHE A 435 -16.94 19.49 0.70
N PHE A 436 -15.82 18.88 1.09
CA PHE A 436 -14.47 19.32 0.72
C PHE A 436 -14.17 19.11 -0.77
N PHE A 437 -14.61 17.99 -1.34
CA PHE A 437 -14.45 17.71 -2.77
C PHE A 437 -15.32 18.64 -3.61
N LEU A 438 -16.54 18.94 -3.17
CA LEU A 438 -17.42 19.89 -3.85
C LEU A 438 -16.88 21.33 -3.81
N ALA A 439 -16.36 21.78 -2.66
CA ALA A 439 -15.79 23.13 -2.51
C ALA A 439 -14.52 23.32 -3.36
N ASN A 440 -13.58 22.37 -3.34
CA ASN A 440 -12.35 22.46 -4.14
C ASN A 440 -12.56 22.17 -5.64
N SER A 441 -13.58 21.38 -6.02
CA SER A 441 -13.88 21.13 -7.43
C SER A 441 -14.33 22.41 -8.16
N ASN A 442 -15.05 23.32 -7.50
CA ASN A 442 -15.50 24.56 -8.14
C ASN A 442 -14.43 25.66 -8.21
N MET A 443 -13.27 25.47 -7.56
CA MET A 443 -12.21 26.48 -7.55
C MET A 443 -11.22 26.33 -8.71
N SER A 444 -11.16 25.17 -9.38
CA SER A 444 -10.22 24.90 -10.49
C SER A 444 -10.95 24.72 -11.83
N LEU A 445 -10.26 24.99 -12.94
CA LEU A 445 -10.82 24.81 -14.28
C LEU A 445 -11.26 23.35 -14.52
N TYR A 446 -10.45 22.39 -14.09
CA TYR A 446 -10.77 20.97 -14.20
C TYR A 446 -12.07 20.63 -13.48
N GLY A 447 -12.24 21.01 -12.22
CA GLY A 447 -13.46 20.64 -11.48
C GLY A 447 -14.71 21.41 -11.93
N LEU A 448 -14.55 22.62 -12.50
CA LEU A 448 -15.62 23.34 -13.16
C LEU A 448 -16.12 22.59 -14.41
N LEU A 449 -15.19 22.19 -15.30
CA LEU A 449 -15.50 21.52 -16.57
C LEU A 449 -15.83 20.04 -16.41
N ASN A 450 -15.30 19.37 -15.38
CA ASN A 450 -15.51 17.94 -15.19
C ASN A 450 -16.93 17.64 -14.70
N LYS A 451 -17.81 17.37 -15.67
CA LYS A 451 -19.16 16.80 -15.47
C LYS A 451 -19.29 15.44 -16.15
N CYS A 452 -18.17 14.76 -16.37
CA CYS A 452 -18.12 13.45 -16.98
C CYS A 452 -18.84 12.41 -16.09
N GLN A 453 -19.54 11.46 -16.71
CA GLN A 453 -20.27 10.41 -15.98
C GLN A 453 -19.42 9.17 -15.73
N THR A 454 -18.32 9.01 -16.48
CA THR A 454 -17.42 7.86 -16.39
C THR A 454 -16.04 8.30 -15.94
N ALA A 455 -15.31 7.43 -15.23
CA ALA A 455 -13.94 7.70 -14.81
C ALA A 455 -13.02 7.91 -16.02
N MET A 456 -13.19 7.11 -17.08
CA MET A 456 -12.45 7.26 -18.34
C MET A 456 -12.64 8.66 -18.96
N GLY A 457 -13.86 9.18 -18.96
CA GLY A 457 -14.14 10.53 -19.46
C GLY A 457 -13.47 11.62 -18.62
N SER A 458 -13.53 11.49 -17.30
CA SER A 458 -12.86 12.41 -16.37
C SER A 458 -11.34 12.43 -16.54
N ARG A 459 -10.72 11.28 -16.80
CA ARG A 459 -9.29 11.16 -17.12
C ARG A 459 -8.95 11.84 -18.43
N LEU A 460 -9.70 11.53 -19.50
CA LEU A 460 -9.50 12.13 -20.83
C LEU A 460 -9.62 13.66 -20.82
N LEU A 461 -10.59 14.20 -20.07
CA LEU A 461 -10.72 15.64 -19.89
C LEU A 461 -9.50 16.24 -19.20
N SER A 462 -8.98 15.54 -18.18
CA SER A 462 -7.77 15.94 -17.47
C SER A 462 -6.57 16.02 -18.42
N THR A 463 -6.41 15.05 -19.33
CA THR A 463 -5.39 15.07 -20.38
C THR A 463 -5.55 16.27 -21.30
N TRP A 464 -6.80 16.55 -21.75
CA TRP A 464 -7.06 17.62 -22.71
C TRP A 464 -6.77 19.00 -22.14
N ILE A 465 -6.97 19.20 -20.84
CA ILE A 465 -6.62 20.45 -20.16
C ILE A 465 -5.10 20.59 -20.01
N ARG A 466 -4.39 19.50 -19.68
CA ARG A 466 -2.91 19.51 -19.60
C ARG A 466 -2.23 19.63 -20.97
N GLN A 467 -2.87 19.12 -22.02
CA GLN A 467 -2.33 19.07 -23.38
C GLN A 467 -3.27 19.78 -24.38
N PRO A 468 -3.38 21.13 -24.34
CA PRO A 468 -4.15 21.87 -25.31
C PRO A 468 -3.57 21.67 -26.72
N LEU A 469 -4.44 21.45 -27.70
CA LEU A 469 -4.03 21.28 -29.10
C LEU A 469 -3.58 22.60 -29.70
N VAL A 470 -2.59 22.54 -30.60
CA VAL A 470 -2.14 23.69 -31.42
C VAL A 470 -2.68 23.61 -32.85
N ASP A 471 -2.96 22.40 -33.32
CA ASP A 471 -3.45 22.12 -34.68
C ASP A 471 -4.90 22.60 -34.87
N ILE A 472 -5.08 23.58 -35.75
CA ILE A 472 -6.35 24.25 -36.06
C ILE A 472 -7.41 23.25 -36.53
N GLU A 473 -7.04 22.24 -37.33
CA GLU A 473 -8.01 21.28 -37.87
C GLU A 473 -8.56 20.38 -36.76
N LYS A 474 -7.69 19.91 -35.87
CA LYS A 474 -8.09 19.11 -34.70
C LYS A 474 -8.93 19.93 -33.73
N ILE A 475 -8.61 21.22 -33.53
CA ILE A 475 -9.41 22.14 -32.71
C ILE A 475 -10.81 22.30 -33.32
N LYS A 476 -10.90 22.63 -34.62
CA LYS A 476 -12.19 22.76 -35.33
C LYS A 476 -13.00 21.47 -35.29
N ARG A 477 -12.35 20.31 -35.41
CA ARG A 477 -13.02 19.01 -35.28
C ARG A 477 -13.63 18.81 -33.89
N ARG A 478 -12.90 19.11 -32.80
CA ARG A 478 -13.45 19.04 -31.43
C ARG A 478 -14.62 20.01 -31.26
N GLN A 479 -14.48 21.25 -31.74
CA GLN A 479 -15.56 22.25 -31.69
C GLN A 479 -16.81 21.79 -32.46
N LYS A 480 -16.65 21.21 -33.65
CA LYS A 480 -17.77 20.68 -34.44
C LYS A 480 -18.53 19.58 -33.71
N LEU A 481 -17.83 18.68 -33.02
CA LEU A 481 -18.46 17.64 -32.18
C LEU A 481 -19.29 18.28 -31.05
N VAL A 482 -18.73 19.28 -30.36
CA VAL A 482 -19.46 20.00 -29.30
C VAL A 482 -20.72 20.68 -29.87
N THR A 483 -20.61 21.37 -31.00
CA THR A 483 -21.75 22.01 -31.67
C THR A 483 -22.85 21.01 -32.05
N LEU A 484 -22.47 19.84 -32.57
CA LEU A 484 -23.42 18.77 -32.89
C LEU A 484 -24.19 18.29 -31.65
N PHE A 485 -23.53 18.16 -30.49
CA PHE A 485 -24.20 17.80 -29.24
C PHE A 485 -25.12 18.90 -28.71
N LEU A 486 -24.74 20.18 -28.85
CA LEU A 486 -25.57 21.31 -28.44
C LEU A 486 -26.85 21.44 -29.29
N GLN A 487 -26.73 21.20 -30.60
CA GLN A 487 -27.87 21.24 -31.53
C GLN A 487 -28.84 20.06 -31.37
N ASN A 488 -28.38 18.94 -30.80
CA ASN A 488 -29.16 17.72 -30.64
C ASN A 488 -29.25 17.29 -29.17
N PRO A 489 -29.98 18.04 -28.33
CA PRO A 489 -30.05 17.77 -26.89
C PRO A 489 -30.68 16.41 -26.55
N GLY A 490 -31.40 15.81 -27.50
CA GLY A 490 -31.94 14.44 -27.40
C GLY A 490 -30.88 13.38 -27.09
N PHE A 491 -29.63 13.55 -27.53
CA PHE A 491 -28.53 12.64 -27.20
C PHE A 491 -28.25 12.54 -25.69
N PHE A 492 -28.56 13.60 -24.92
CA PHE A 492 -28.35 13.61 -23.48
C PHE A 492 -29.44 12.90 -22.68
N LYS A 493 -30.57 12.52 -23.29
CA LYS A 493 -31.64 11.75 -22.61
C LYS A 493 -31.18 10.34 -22.23
N ASN A 494 -30.23 9.76 -22.98
CA ASN A 494 -29.60 8.47 -22.69
C ASN A 494 -28.40 8.56 -21.72
N LYS A 495 -28.29 9.63 -20.90
CA LYS A 495 -27.21 9.73 -19.89
C LYS A 495 -27.19 8.57 -18.89
N GLN A 496 -28.33 7.91 -18.65
CA GLN A 496 -28.40 6.76 -17.74
C GLN A 496 -27.63 5.54 -18.24
N SER A 497 -27.52 5.32 -19.55
CA SER A 497 -26.73 4.20 -20.09
C SER A 497 -25.23 4.40 -19.85
N MET A 498 -24.73 5.63 -19.89
CA MET A 498 -23.32 5.93 -19.63
C MET A 498 -22.89 5.61 -18.19
N LYS A 499 -23.81 5.72 -17.22
CA LYS A 499 -23.53 5.33 -15.82
C LYS A 499 -23.36 3.83 -15.62
N LYS A 500 -23.77 3.01 -16.60
CA LYS A 500 -23.64 1.54 -16.55
C LYS A 500 -22.30 1.04 -17.09
N ILE A 501 -21.53 1.92 -17.75
CA ILE A 501 -20.18 1.62 -18.23
C ILE A 501 -19.24 1.84 -17.04
N LYS A 502 -18.82 0.75 -16.40
CA LYS A 502 -17.80 0.76 -15.36
C LYS A 502 -16.41 0.85 -15.99
#